data_AF-A0A352PAN3-F1
#
_entry.id   AF-A0A352PAN3-F1
#
_cell.length_a   1.000
_cell.length_b   1.000
_cell.length_c   1.000
_cell.angle_alpha   90.00
_cell.angle_beta   90.00
_cell.angle_gamma   90.00
#
_symmetry.space_group_name_H-M   'P 1'
#
loop_
_entity.id
_entity.type
_entity.pdbx_description
1 polymer ?
#
loop_
_entity_poly.entity_id
_entity_poly.type
_entity_poly.pdbx_seq_one_letter_code
_entity_poly.pdbx_strand_id
1 'polypeptide(L)'
;MSLHKSEYLDLRSVVWPTAKNLINFAVNSNKYLEKIQTLWINHSEDINKAFSDLGLKDLGFVICYIHGISCEGWFDVDTNSIHIRTVRSGGNNEILDTIIHELLHLATYKKDLTYEEREKIVDEYLQKPQFSKLLK
;
A
#
# COMPACT_ATOMS: atom_id res chain seq x y z
N MET A 1 -3.94 -22.08 -29.79
CA MET A 1 -4.01 -20.62 -29.65
C MET A 1 -3.14 -20.24 -28.46
N SER A 2 -1.83 -20.17 -28.69
CA SER A 2 -0.83 -19.87 -27.66
C SER A 2 -0.46 -18.41 -27.80
N LEU A 3 -1.18 -17.53 -27.09
CA LEU A 3 -0.71 -16.17 -26.85
C LEU A 3 0.44 -16.26 -25.84
N HIS A 4 1.62 -16.33 -26.44
CA HIS A 4 2.99 -16.20 -25.94
C HIS A 4 3.17 -15.84 -24.45
N LYS A 5 3.36 -16.88 -23.63
CA LYS A 5 3.98 -16.83 -22.30
C LYS A 5 5.35 -16.12 -22.28
N SER A 6 5.98 -15.93 -23.44
CA SER A 6 7.27 -15.24 -23.61
C SER A 6 7.18 -13.72 -23.47
N GLU A 7 6.04 -13.09 -23.75
CA GLU A 7 5.92 -11.62 -23.62
C GLU A 7 5.88 -11.16 -22.15
N TYR A 8 5.49 -12.04 -21.22
CA TYR A 8 5.54 -11.77 -19.78
C TYR A 8 6.92 -11.98 -19.15
N LEU A 9 7.85 -12.67 -19.82
CA LEU A 9 9.21 -12.85 -19.32
C LEU A 9 10.05 -11.57 -19.48
N ASP A 10 9.77 -10.77 -20.52
CA ASP A 10 10.51 -9.53 -20.81
C ASP A 10 9.86 -8.26 -20.22
N LEU A 11 8.65 -8.36 -19.65
CA LEU A 11 7.90 -7.23 -19.05
C LEU A 11 7.85 -7.24 -17.52
N ARG A 12 8.69 -8.03 -16.85
CA ARG A 12 9.16 -7.64 -15.51
C ARG A 12 10.27 -6.61 -15.69
N SER A 13 9.85 -5.40 -16.10
CA SER A 13 10.62 -4.17 -15.98
C SER A 13 10.90 -3.93 -14.50
N VAL A 14 11.83 -4.69 -13.93
CA VAL A 14 12.48 -4.36 -12.69
C VAL A 14 13.31 -3.13 -13.02
N VAL A 15 12.71 -1.95 -12.84
CA VAL A 15 13.46 -0.70 -12.78
C VAL A 15 14.27 -0.81 -11.50
N TRP A 16 15.44 -1.44 -11.59
CA TRP A 16 16.40 -1.39 -10.53
C TRP A 16 16.82 0.09 -10.43
N PRO A 17 16.68 0.72 -9.26
CA PRO A 17 17.11 2.09 -9.10
C PRO A 17 18.58 2.19 -9.47
N THR A 18 18.94 3.18 -10.28
CA THR A 18 20.35 3.49 -10.52
C THR A 18 21.02 3.81 -9.17
N ALA A 19 22.33 3.60 -9.05
CA ALA A 19 23.08 3.95 -7.84
C ALA A 19 22.83 5.42 -7.41
N LYS A 20 22.66 6.32 -8.39
CA LYS A 20 22.27 7.72 -8.15
C LYS A 20 20.87 7.87 -7.53
N ASN A 21 19.90 7.06 -7.94
CA ASN A 21 18.57 7.05 -7.35
C ASN A 21 18.57 6.47 -5.93
N LEU A 22 19.37 5.44 -5.67
CA LEU A 22 19.58 4.89 -4.32
C LEU A 22 20.21 5.92 -3.39
N ILE A 23 21.26 6.61 -3.83
CA ILE A 23 21.94 7.66 -3.04
C ILE A 23 20.98 8.82 -2.79
N ASN A 24 20.28 9.31 -3.82
CA ASN A 24 19.29 10.39 -3.64
C ASN A 24 18.16 9.98 -2.69
N PHE A 25 17.74 8.72 -2.70
CA PHE A 25 16.72 8.23 -1.78
C PHE A 25 17.26 8.15 -0.34
N ALA A 26 18.46 7.60 -0.15
CA ALA A 26 19.11 7.55 1.15
C ALA A 26 19.32 8.95 1.76
N VAL A 27 19.61 9.96 0.94
CA VAL A 27 19.79 11.34 1.38
C VAL A 27 18.46 12.01 1.76
N ASN A 28 17.34 11.60 1.16
CA ASN A 28 16.02 12.21 1.39
C ASN A 28 15.08 11.36 2.25
N SER A 29 15.52 10.20 2.75
CA SER A 29 14.68 9.24 3.49
C SER A 29 13.99 9.88 4.69
N ASN A 30 14.71 10.68 5.48
CA ASN A 30 14.16 11.36 6.67
C ASN A 30 13.02 12.33 6.33
N LYS A 31 13.13 13.05 5.21
CA LYS A 31 12.08 13.97 4.75
C LYS A 31 10.80 13.23 4.36
N TYR A 32 10.93 12.07 3.72
CA TYR A 32 9.78 11.25 3.36
C TYR A 32 9.14 10.56 4.58
N LEU A 33 9.96 10.17 5.56
CA LEU A 33 9.49 9.62 6.83
C LEU A 33 8.65 10.66 7.60
N GLU A 34 9.15 11.87 7.81
CA GLU A 34 8.39 12.95 8.48
C GLU A 34 7.09 13.27 7.75
N LYS A 35 7.13 13.30 6.41
CA LYS A 35 5.96 13.54 5.58
C LYS A 35 4.89 12.47 5.79
N ILE A 36 5.28 11.19 5.78
CA ILE A 36 4.35 10.06 5.94
C ILE A 36 3.83 10.00 7.37
N GLN A 37 4.67 10.25 8.37
CA GLN A 37 4.25 10.34 9.77
C GLN A 37 3.21 11.44 9.97
N THR A 38 3.47 12.64 9.44
CA THR A 38 2.53 13.76 9.51
C THR A 38 1.20 13.41 8.82
N LEU A 39 1.28 12.82 7.63
CA LEU A 39 0.09 12.37 6.89
C LEU A 39 -0.70 11.35 7.71
N TRP A 40 -0.03 10.34 8.27
CA TRP A 40 -0.67 9.32 9.08
C TRP A 40 -1.33 9.90 10.33
N ILE A 41 -0.64 10.75 11.08
CA ILE A 41 -1.19 11.40 12.29
C ILE A 41 -2.50 12.13 11.95
N ASN A 42 -2.55 12.83 10.82
CA ASN A 42 -3.72 13.60 10.40
C ASN A 42 -4.95 12.73 10.01
N HIS A 43 -4.75 11.46 9.66
CA HIS A 43 -5.82 10.60 9.13
C HIS A 43 -6.07 9.33 9.94
N SER A 44 -5.17 8.96 10.86
CA SER A 44 -5.21 7.68 11.57
C SER A 44 -6.49 7.47 12.39
N GLU A 45 -7.01 8.52 13.03
CA GLU A 45 -8.26 8.44 13.79
C GLU A 45 -9.46 8.14 12.88
N ASP A 46 -9.56 8.83 11.75
CA ASP A 46 -10.63 8.63 10.78
C ASP A 46 -10.55 7.25 10.10
N ILE A 47 -9.34 6.79 9.79
CA ILE A 47 -9.10 5.45 9.24
C ILE A 47 -9.49 4.38 10.27
N ASN A 48 -9.06 4.51 11.52
CA ASN A 48 -9.43 3.55 12.57
C ASN A 48 -10.94 3.52 12.80
N LYS A 49 -11.59 4.69 12.76
CA LYS A 49 -13.05 4.80 12.81
C LYS A 49 -13.71 4.11 11.61
N ALA A 50 -13.21 4.31 10.40
CA ALA A 50 -13.71 3.63 9.21
C ALA A 50 -13.60 2.10 9.33
N PHE A 51 -12.48 1.59 9.85
CA PHE A 51 -12.30 0.17 10.13
C PHE A 51 -13.32 -0.34 11.15
N SER A 52 -13.49 0.38 12.26
CA SER A 52 -14.46 0.04 13.30
C SER A 52 -15.91 0.05 12.80
N ASP A 53 -16.30 1.11 12.07
CA ASP A 53 -17.66 1.29 11.52
C ASP A 53 -18.03 0.18 10.53
N LEU A 54 -17.03 -0.38 9.84
CA LEU A 54 -17.19 -1.47 8.88
C LEU A 54 -17.01 -2.86 9.50
N GLY A 55 -16.76 -2.94 10.81
CA GLY A 55 -16.54 -4.20 11.53
C GLY A 55 -15.29 -4.95 11.05
N LEU A 56 -14.28 -4.22 10.55
CA LEU A 56 -13.01 -4.80 10.14
C LEU A 56 -12.21 -5.24 11.37
N LYS A 57 -11.41 -6.29 11.18
CA LYS A 57 -10.54 -6.84 12.22
C LYS A 57 -9.57 -5.76 12.72
N ASP A 58 -9.42 -5.68 14.05
CA ASP A 58 -8.32 -4.91 14.65
C ASP A 58 -6.97 -5.54 14.31
N LEU A 59 -6.12 -4.75 13.66
CA LEU A 59 -4.80 -5.16 13.19
C LEU A 59 -3.73 -5.07 14.28
N GLY A 60 -4.03 -4.43 15.42
CA GLY A 60 -3.05 -4.15 16.46
C GLY A 60 -1.87 -3.32 15.94
N PHE A 61 -0.66 -3.65 16.38
CA PHE A 61 0.53 -2.96 15.92
C PHE A 61 0.98 -3.46 14.53
N VAL A 62 0.85 -2.59 13.52
CA VAL A 62 1.30 -2.83 12.15
C VAL A 62 2.60 -2.07 11.89
N ILE A 63 3.60 -2.76 11.35
CA ILE A 63 4.85 -2.11 10.92
C ILE A 63 4.68 -1.60 9.49
N CYS A 64 4.93 -0.31 9.25
CA CYS A 64 4.91 0.27 7.91
C CYS A 64 6.35 0.53 7.42
N TYR A 65 6.76 -0.20 6.40
CA TYR A 65 8.05 -0.01 5.73
C TYR A 65 7.90 0.90 4.52
N ILE A 66 8.80 1.86 4.37
CA ILE A 66 8.75 2.87 3.33
C ILE A 66 9.91 2.69 2.37
N HIS A 67 9.60 2.52 1.09
CA HIS A 67 10.59 2.21 0.04
C HIS A 67 10.53 3.26 -1.07
N GLY A 68 11.67 3.56 -1.68
CA GLY A 68 11.71 4.47 -2.84
C GLY A 68 11.61 3.78 -4.19
N ILE A 69 11.57 2.45 -4.17
CA ILE A 69 11.85 1.54 -5.30
C ILE A 69 10.95 0.31 -5.13
N SER A 70 10.65 -0.44 -6.21
CA SER A 70 9.71 -1.59 -6.26
C SER A 70 8.27 -1.24 -6.69
N CYS A 71 7.33 -2.18 -6.51
CA CYS A 71 5.88 -2.04 -6.71
C CYS A 71 5.25 -1.02 -5.74
N GLU A 72 4.00 -0.65 -6.01
CA GLU A 72 3.27 0.45 -5.33
C GLU A 72 3.10 0.21 -3.83
N GLY A 73 2.71 -1.00 -3.46
CA GLY A 73 2.70 -1.50 -2.11
C GLY A 73 2.74 -3.02 -2.08
N TRP A 74 2.88 -3.57 -0.88
CA TRP A 74 2.51 -4.96 -0.55
C TRP A 74 2.30 -5.10 0.95
N PHE A 75 1.72 -6.23 1.37
CA PHE A 75 1.51 -6.58 2.78
C PHE A 75 2.11 -7.96 3.10
N ASP A 76 2.43 -8.17 4.38
CA ASP A 76 2.90 -9.45 4.92
C ASP A 76 2.11 -9.77 6.20
N VAL A 77 1.37 -10.88 6.14
CA VAL A 77 0.50 -11.35 7.22
C VAL A 77 1.32 -11.98 8.35
N ASP A 78 2.45 -12.60 8.04
CA ASP A 78 3.27 -13.32 9.01
C ASP A 78 4.02 -12.33 9.92
N THR A 79 4.44 -11.19 9.38
CA THR A 79 5.11 -10.11 10.13
C THR A 79 4.18 -8.97 10.53
N ASN A 80 2.89 -9.04 10.18
CA ASN A 80 1.89 -7.98 10.37
C ASN A 80 2.40 -6.61 9.92
N SER A 81 2.85 -6.54 8.67
CA SER A 81 3.49 -5.35 8.12
C SER A 81 2.98 -4.98 6.74
N ILE A 82 3.05 -3.69 6.43
CA ILE A 82 2.78 -3.15 5.10
C ILE A 82 4.04 -2.49 4.55
N HIS A 83 4.15 -2.44 3.25
CA HIS A 83 5.24 -1.81 2.52
C HIS A 83 4.63 -0.81 1.55
N ILE A 84 5.09 0.43 1.60
CA ILE A 84 4.58 1.50 0.76
C ILE A 84 5.70 2.15 -0.03
N ARG A 85 5.42 2.49 -1.29
CA ARG A 85 6.37 3.19 -2.15
C ARG A 85 6.18 4.70 -2.06
N THR A 86 7.26 5.43 -1.81
CA THR A 86 7.26 6.89 -1.94
C THR A 86 7.26 7.26 -3.42
N VAL A 87 6.10 7.64 -3.95
CA VAL A 87 6.00 8.13 -5.33
C VAL A 87 6.38 9.61 -5.42
N ARG A 88 7.07 9.98 -6.51
CA ARG A 88 7.42 11.39 -6.80
C ARG A 88 6.23 12.21 -7.31
N SER A 89 5.23 11.57 -7.90
CA SER A 89 4.17 12.22 -8.70
C SER A 89 2.75 12.07 -8.15
N GLY A 90 2.51 11.20 -7.16
CA GLY A 90 1.16 10.89 -6.64
C GLY A 90 0.61 11.79 -5.54
N GLY A 91 1.45 12.65 -4.96
CA GLY A 91 1.06 13.51 -3.86
C GLY A 91 0.80 12.74 -2.55
N ASN A 92 -0.03 13.31 -1.67
CA ASN A 92 -0.36 12.71 -0.38
C ASN A 92 -1.49 11.67 -0.48
N ASN A 93 -2.46 11.90 -1.36
CA ASN A 93 -3.63 11.04 -1.48
C ASN A 93 -3.27 9.65 -2.02
N GLU A 94 -2.36 9.55 -2.99
CA GLU A 94 -1.89 8.23 -3.50
C GLU A 94 -1.15 7.43 -2.42
N ILE A 95 -0.36 8.12 -1.57
CA ILE A 95 0.30 7.47 -0.43
C ILE A 95 -0.73 6.98 0.58
N LEU A 96 -1.73 7.81 0.89
CA LEU A 96 -2.78 7.45 1.84
C LEU A 96 -3.63 6.28 1.32
N ASP A 97 -3.98 6.31 0.04
CA ASP A 97 -4.70 5.23 -0.65
C ASP A 97 -3.92 3.92 -0.58
N THR A 98 -2.63 3.96 -0.90
CA THR A 98 -1.75 2.78 -0.78
C THR A 98 -1.73 2.24 0.65
N ILE A 99 -1.58 3.11 1.66
CA ILE A 99 -1.60 2.67 3.07
C ILE A 99 -2.93 1.98 3.41
N ILE A 100 -4.07 2.59 3.06
CA ILE A 100 -5.39 2.03 3.35
C ILE A 100 -5.59 0.70 2.63
N HIS A 101 -5.19 0.63 1.36
CA HIS A 101 -5.28 -0.58 0.53
C HIS A 101 -4.52 -1.75 1.17
N GLU A 102 -3.27 -1.56 1.58
CA GLU A 102 -2.47 -2.62 2.21
C GLU A 102 -2.99 -3.00 3.61
N LEU A 103 -3.53 -2.05 4.38
CA LEU A 103 -4.19 -2.35 5.66
C LEU A 103 -5.48 -3.15 5.45
N LEU A 104 -6.25 -2.86 4.41
CA LEU A 104 -7.46 -3.62 4.06
C LEU A 104 -7.10 -5.05 3.68
N HIS A 105 -6.00 -5.28 2.95
CA HIS A 105 -5.51 -6.62 2.72
C HIS A 105 -5.20 -7.37 4.01
N LEU A 106 -4.47 -6.76 4.96
CA LEU A 106 -4.21 -7.38 6.27
C LEU A 106 -5.50 -7.69 7.03
N ALA A 107 -6.48 -6.79 6.99
CA ALA A 107 -7.72 -6.94 7.76
C ALA A 107 -8.68 -7.98 7.16
N THR A 108 -8.63 -8.15 5.84
CA THR A 108 -9.55 -9.01 5.09
C THR A 108 -8.90 -10.30 4.60
N TYR A 109 -7.62 -10.53 4.91
CA TYR A 109 -6.86 -11.66 4.42
C TYR A 109 -7.51 -13.01 4.72
N LYS A 110 -7.62 -13.84 3.69
CA LYS A 110 -8.05 -15.23 3.77
C LYS A 110 -7.14 -16.10 2.91
N LYS A 111 -6.50 -17.09 3.54
CA LYS A 111 -5.45 -17.93 2.93
C LYS A 111 -5.97 -18.78 1.76
N ASP A 112 -7.24 -19.13 1.80
CA ASP A 112 -7.95 -19.97 0.84
C ASP A 112 -8.38 -19.23 -0.44
N LEU A 113 -8.35 -17.89 -0.44
CA LEU A 113 -8.70 -17.08 -1.62
C LEU A 113 -7.51 -16.88 -2.56
N THR A 114 -7.77 -16.71 -3.86
CA THR A 114 -6.74 -16.30 -4.82
C THR A 114 -6.35 -14.83 -4.62
N TYR A 115 -5.32 -14.39 -5.35
CA TYR A 115 -4.92 -12.98 -5.34
C TYR A 115 -6.05 -12.08 -5.83
N GLU A 116 -6.65 -12.39 -6.97
CA GLU A 116 -7.72 -11.60 -7.60
C GLU A 116 -8.97 -11.50 -6.72
N GLU A 117 -9.30 -12.57 -5.99
CA GLU A 117 -10.41 -12.57 -5.05
C GLU A 117 -10.16 -11.65 -3.86
N ARG A 118 -8.92 -11.59 -3.37
CA ARG A 118 -8.54 -10.68 -2.27
C ARG A 118 -8.52 -9.22 -2.71
N GLU A 119 -7.99 -8.93 -3.90
CA GLU A 119 -8.03 -7.59 -4.51
C GLU A 119 -9.46 -7.08 -4.62
N LYS A 120 -10.38 -7.92 -5.13
CA LYS A 120 -11.79 -7.55 -5.25
C LYS A 120 -12.43 -7.18 -3.90
N ILE A 121 -12.09 -7.89 -2.83
CA ILE A 121 -12.59 -7.56 -1.48
C ILE A 121 -12.09 -6.17 -1.07
N VAL A 122 -10.82 -5.86 -1.29
CA VAL A 122 -10.26 -4.54 -0.98
C VAL A 122 -10.94 -3.44 -1.80
N ASP A 123 -11.12 -3.64 -3.11
CA ASP A 123 -11.84 -2.70 -3.98
C ASP A 123 -13.27 -2.43 -3.48
N GLU A 124 -13.99 -3.47 -3.06
CA GLU A 124 -15.34 -3.34 -2.52
C GLU A 124 -15.37 -2.50 -1.23
N TYR A 125 -14.33 -2.58 -0.40
CA TYR A 125 -14.18 -1.75 0.79
C TYR A 125 -13.79 -0.32 0.44
N LEU A 126 -12.86 -0.09 -0.47
CA LEU A 126 -12.44 1.27 -0.88
C LEU A 126 -13.61 2.08 -1.46
N GLN A 127 -14.57 1.42 -2.12
CA GLN A 127 -15.79 2.05 -2.63
C GLN A 127 -16.80 2.44 -1.54
N LYS A 128 -16.62 2.00 -0.28
CA LYS A 128 -17.54 2.35 0.81
C LYS A 128 -17.47 3.85 1.15
N PRO A 129 -18.56 4.47 1.61
CA PRO A 129 -18.58 5.89 1.97
C PRO A 129 -17.53 6.31 3.01
N GLN A 130 -17.12 5.39 3.88
CA GLN A 130 -16.12 5.62 4.92
C GLN A 130 -14.75 5.90 4.29
N PHE A 131 -14.29 5.08 3.34
CA PHE A 131 -12.99 5.26 2.69
C PHE A 131 -13.04 6.23 1.51
N SER A 132 -14.07 6.16 0.66
CA SER A 132 -14.21 7.06 -0.49
C SER A 132 -14.34 8.55 -0.12
N LYS A 133 -14.73 8.89 1.11
CA LYS A 133 -14.72 10.28 1.61
C LYS A 133 -13.33 10.73 2.09
N LEU A 134 -12.53 9.81 2.63
CA LEU A 134 -11.17 10.10 3.10
C LEU A 134 -10.18 10.30 1.95
N LEU A 135 -10.47 9.69 0.80
CA LEU A 135 -9.61 9.69 -0.38
C LEU A 135 -9.97 10.74 -1.45
N LYS A 136 -10.99 11.57 -1.21
CA LYS A 136 -11.43 12.68 -2.09
C LYS A 136 -10.85 14.01 -1.65
#